data_AF-A0A4C2A933-F1
#
_entry.id   AF-A0A4C2A933-F1
#
_cell.length_a   1.000
_cell.length_b   1.000
_cell.length_c   1.000
_cell.angle_alpha   90.00
_cell.angle_beta   90.00
_cell.angle_gamma   90.00
#
_symmetry.space_group_name_H-M   'P 1'
#
loop_
_entity.id
_entity.type
_entity.pdbx_description
1 polymer ?
#
loop_
_entity_poly.entity_id
_entity_poly.type
_entity_poly.pdbx_seq_one_letter_code
_entity_poly.pdbx_strand_id
1 'polypeptide(L)'
;MNYDAIETDIEGLSGKISFNEEGHRHNFTLHVVEMTIQSAMVKVATWSDMLGLIPVAAKHVELHSPGSYEKNKTYIITTTLQEPYMMLKNERGQYRNNDIFFGFCKDLADYISRELAIKYEIRVVRDGKYGSESPQTKAGWNGLVGELLRKVSVRYIK
;
A
#
# COMPACT_ATOMS: atom_id res chain seq x y z
N MET A 1 21.22 27.73 -55.69
CA MET A 1 20.69 26.36 -55.51
C MET A 1 20.29 26.26 -54.05
N ASN A 2 19.00 26.36 -53.75
CA ASN A 2 18.47 26.11 -52.42
C ASN A 2 18.37 24.59 -52.28
N TYR A 3 19.09 24.02 -51.33
CA TYR A 3 18.82 22.67 -50.88
C TYR A 3 17.69 22.80 -49.87
N ASP A 4 16.47 22.53 -50.32
CA ASP A 4 15.36 22.31 -49.39
C ASP A 4 15.74 21.10 -48.54
N ALA A 5 15.97 21.33 -47.25
CA ALA A 5 16.16 20.27 -46.27
C ALA A 5 14.93 19.36 -46.36
N ILE A 6 15.16 18.07 -46.62
CA ILE A 6 14.08 17.09 -46.79
C ILE A 6 13.47 16.86 -45.39
N GLU A 7 12.46 17.65 -45.04
CA GLU A 7 11.66 17.47 -43.86
C GLU A 7 10.76 16.23 -44.08
N THR A 8 11.29 15.04 -43.83
CA THR A 8 10.49 13.81 -43.86
C THR A 8 9.60 13.78 -42.62
N ASP A 9 8.30 13.99 -42.80
CA ASP A 9 7.31 13.83 -41.74
C ASP A 9 6.65 12.45 -41.88
N ILE A 10 7.20 11.46 -41.16
CA ILE A 10 6.75 10.07 -41.20
C ILE A 10 6.09 9.73 -39.86
N GLU A 11 4.88 9.19 -39.91
CA GLU A 11 4.20 8.68 -38.72
C GLU A 11 4.42 7.16 -38.59
N GLY A 12 4.96 6.72 -37.45
CA GLY A 12 5.26 5.31 -37.19
C GLY A 12 4.92 4.88 -35.76
N LEU A 13 5.32 3.67 -35.37
CA LEU A 13 5.04 3.11 -34.03
C LEU A 13 5.61 3.95 -32.88
N SER A 14 6.66 4.72 -33.15
CA SER A 14 7.28 5.65 -32.20
C SER A 14 6.72 7.08 -32.28
N GLY A 15 5.56 7.27 -32.90
CA GLY A 15 5.00 8.58 -33.22
C GLY A 15 5.68 9.24 -34.41
N LYS A 16 5.68 10.57 -34.43
CA LYS A 16 6.29 11.39 -35.49
C LYS A 16 7.80 11.17 -35.57
N ILE A 17 8.30 10.97 -36.79
CA ILE A 17 9.70 10.73 -37.11
C ILE A 17 10.15 11.84 -38.05
N SER A 18 11.12 12.63 -37.57
CA SER A 18 11.77 13.72 -38.28
C SER A 18 13.27 13.67 -38.04
N PHE A 19 14.08 14.12 -39.00
CA PHE A 19 15.55 14.10 -38.94
C PHE A 19 16.13 15.50 -39.12
N ASN A 20 17.24 15.79 -38.43
CA ASN A 20 18.00 17.03 -38.62
C ASN A 20 18.92 16.94 -39.87
N GLU A 21 19.64 18.02 -40.19
CA GLU A 21 20.56 18.08 -41.34
C GLU A 21 21.70 17.04 -41.27
N GLU A 22 22.02 16.53 -40.07
CA GLU A 22 23.03 15.50 -39.84
C GLU A 22 22.46 14.07 -39.95
N GLY A 23 21.14 13.92 -40.15
CA GLY A 23 20.46 12.62 -40.22
C GLY A 23 20.10 12.01 -38.87
N HIS A 24 20.21 12.74 -37.77
CA HIS A 24 19.77 12.30 -36.44
C HIS A 24 18.29 12.59 -36.22
N ARG A 25 17.58 11.67 -35.56
CA ARG A 25 16.16 11.88 -35.22
C ARG A 25 16.02 13.06 -34.25
N HIS A 26 15.13 13.99 -34.57
CA HIS A 26 14.83 15.16 -33.74
C HIS A 26 13.31 15.33 -33.53
N ASN A 27 12.91 16.16 -32.58
CA ASN A 27 11.51 16.46 -32.23
C ASN A 27 10.73 15.20 -31.86
N PHE A 28 11.28 14.42 -30.94
CA PHE A 28 10.67 13.18 -30.46
C PHE A 28 10.37 13.27 -28.97
N THR A 29 9.43 12.43 -28.55
CA THR A 29 8.95 12.38 -27.17
C THR A 29 9.09 10.98 -26.61
N LEU A 30 9.71 10.87 -25.43
CA LEU A 30 9.84 9.65 -24.67
C LEU A 30 8.88 9.66 -23.47
N HIS A 31 8.35 8.49 -23.13
CA HIS A 31 7.60 8.31 -21.88
C HIS A 31 8.52 7.71 -20.83
N VAL A 32 8.64 8.40 -19.70
CA VAL A 32 9.36 7.89 -18.54
C VAL A 32 8.35 7.16 -17.68
N VAL A 33 8.64 5.89 -17.42
CA VAL A 33 7.77 4.99 -16.68
C VAL A 33 8.49 4.49 -15.43
N GLU A 34 7.75 4.41 -14.34
CA GLU A 34 8.20 3.80 -13.10
C GLU A 34 7.45 2.48 -12.90
N MET A 35 8.16 1.47 -12.38
CA MET A 35 7.59 0.18 -12.03
C MET A 35 8.11 -0.23 -10.66
N THR A 36 7.18 -0.51 -9.75
CA THR A 36 7.49 -1.06 -8.43
C THR A 36 6.94 -2.48 -8.32
N ILE A 37 7.41 -3.25 -7.35
CA ILE A 37 6.96 -4.64 -7.12
C ILE A 37 5.44 -4.73 -6.88
N GLN A 38 4.81 -3.63 -6.44
CA GLN A 38 3.41 -3.58 -6.01
C GLN A 38 2.54 -2.66 -6.87
N SER A 39 3.07 -2.14 -7.99
CA SER A 39 2.33 -1.24 -8.88
C SER A 39 2.43 -1.67 -10.33
N ALA A 40 1.42 -1.31 -11.12
CA ALA A 40 1.55 -1.37 -12.56
C ALA A 40 2.68 -0.42 -13.03
N MET A 41 3.15 -0.62 -14.27
CA MET A 41 3.98 0.37 -14.94
C MET A 41 3.18 1.67 -15.08
N VAL A 42 3.67 2.75 -14.49
CA VAL A 42 2.99 4.05 -14.46
C VAL A 42 3.87 5.08 -15.12
N LYS A 43 3.28 5.88 -16.02
CA LYS A 43 3.99 7.02 -16.62
C LYS A 43 4.15 8.12 -15.57
N VAL A 44 5.41 8.51 -15.32
CA VAL A 44 5.79 9.52 -14.32
C VAL A 44 6.29 10.81 -14.94
N ALA A 45 6.78 10.76 -16.19
CA ALA A 45 7.18 11.96 -16.92
C ALA A 45 7.12 11.74 -18.44
N THR A 46 7.24 12.86 -19.15
CA THR A 46 7.46 12.92 -20.60
C THR A 46 8.79 13.63 -20.82
N TRP A 47 9.68 13.08 -21.65
CA TRP A 47 10.95 13.73 -22.00
C TRP A 47 10.97 14.06 -23.49
N SER A 48 11.47 15.23 -23.87
CA SER A 48 11.76 15.54 -25.27
C SER A 48 13.14 16.19 -25.41
N ASP A 49 13.68 16.12 -26.62
CA ASP A 49 14.94 16.75 -27.00
C ASP A 49 14.89 18.29 -26.91
N MET A 50 13.69 18.88 -27.05
CA MET A 50 13.49 20.33 -26.96
C MET A 50 13.22 20.85 -25.54
N LEU A 51 12.44 20.12 -24.74
CA LEU A 51 11.93 20.60 -23.44
C LEU A 51 12.54 19.88 -22.24
N GLY A 52 13.30 18.81 -22.46
CA GLY A 52 13.83 17.97 -21.39
C GLY A 52 12.73 17.22 -20.65
N LEU A 53 12.95 16.94 -19.35
CA LEU A 53 12.04 16.13 -18.53
C LEU A 53 10.89 16.97 -17.98
N ILE A 54 9.65 16.60 -18.34
CA ILE A 54 8.42 17.20 -17.84
C ILE A 54 7.67 16.15 -17.00
N PRO A 55 7.59 16.31 -15.67
CA PRO A 55 6.83 15.43 -14.80
C PRO A 55 5.34 15.42 -15.15
N VAL A 56 4.70 14.26 -15.04
CA VAL A 56 3.24 14.13 -15.13
C VAL A 56 2.70 13.58 -13.81
N ALA A 57 1.45 13.93 -13.48
CA ALA A 57 0.80 13.38 -12.29
C ALA A 57 0.66 11.85 -12.43
N ALA A 58 1.54 11.12 -11.75
CA ALA A 58 1.56 9.67 -11.77
C ALA A 58 0.34 9.12 -11.02
N LYS A 59 -0.52 8.39 -11.74
CA LYS A 59 -1.64 7.66 -11.13
C LYS A 59 -1.16 6.26 -10.78
N HIS A 60 -0.62 6.10 -9.58
CA HIS A 60 -0.23 4.78 -9.08
C HIS A 60 -1.49 3.94 -8.85
N VAL A 61 -1.59 2.86 -9.63
CA VAL A 61 -2.56 1.80 -9.37
C VAL A 61 -1.82 0.75 -8.56
N GLU A 62 -2.16 0.66 -7.28
CA GLU A 62 -1.69 -0.42 -6.42
C GLU A 62 -2.22 -1.75 -6.96
N LEU A 63 -1.31 -2.59 -7.45
CA LEU A 63 -1.60 -3.97 -7.79
C LEU A 63 -1.50 -4.79 -6.50
N HIS A 64 -2.40 -4.55 -5.56
CA HIS A 64 -2.60 -5.50 -4.49
C HIS A 64 -3.32 -6.71 -5.09
N SER A 65 -2.63 -7.82 -5.27
CA SER A 65 -3.31 -9.10 -5.44
C SER A 65 -4.25 -9.27 -4.25
N PRO A 66 -5.56 -9.51 -4.46
CA PRO A 66 -6.47 -9.80 -3.36
C PRO A 66 -5.91 -11.00 -2.58
N GLY A 67 -5.51 -10.78 -1.32
CA GLY A 67 -4.86 -11.79 -0.49
C GLY A 67 -3.34 -11.69 -0.35
N SER A 68 -2.69 -10.68 -0.93
CA SER A 68 -1.28 -10.37 -0.62
C SER A 68 -1.18 -9.72 0.77
N TYR A 69 -0.59 -10.42 1.73
CA TYR A 69 -0.28 -9.91 3.07
C TYR A 69 1.23 -9.68 3.21
N GLU A 70 1.60 -8.66 3.98
CA GLU A 70 3.00 -8.29 4.16
C GLU A 70 3.60 -9.02 5.36
N LYS A 71 4.51 -9.95 5.08
CA LYS A 71 5.21 -10.74 6.11
C LYS A 71 6.12 -9.90 7.01
N ASN A 72 6.55 -8.72 6.53
CA ASN A 72 7.42 -7.78 7.27
C ASN A 72 6.62 -6.76 8.11
N LYS A 73 5.33 -6.98 8.31
CA LYS A 73 4.49 -6.15 9.19
C LYS A 73 4.04 -6.94 10.41
N THR A 74 3.88 -6.23 11.52
CA THR A 74 3.18 -6.75 12.69
C THR A 74 1.75 -6.22 12.68
N TYR A 75 0.80 -7.13 12.53
CA TYR A 75 -0.63 -6.83 12.54
C TYR A 75 -1.12 -6.71 13.98
N ILE A 76 -1.85 -5.65 14.30
CA ILE A 76 -2.45 -5.48 15.62
C ILE A 76 -3.90 -5.97 15.56
N ILE A 77 -4.19 -7.01 16.34
CA ILE A 77 -5.53 -7.56 16.51
C ILE A 77 -6.16 -6.87 17.72
N THR A 78 -7.12 -5.97 17.47
CA THR A 78 -7.92 -5.39 18.56
C THR A 78 -9.04 -6.37 18.94
N THR A 79 -9.22 -6.60 20.23
CA THR A 79 -10.23 -7.53 20.78
C THR A 79 -10.90 -7.00 22.04
N THR A 80 -11.99 -7.64 22.46
CA THR A 80 -12.67 -7.45 23.75
C THR A 80 -12.49 -8.73 24.59
N LEU A 81 -12.39 -8.59 25.91
CA LEU A 81 -12.35 -9.74 26.80
C LEU A 81 -13.78 -10.27 26.98
N GLN A 82 -13.99 -11.53 26.59
CA GLN A 82 -15.26 -12.21 26.72
C GLN A 82 -15.04 -13.70 26.79
N GLU A 83 -15.44 -14.33 27.89
CA GLU A 83 -15.43 -15.78 28.01
C GLU A 83 -16.46 -16.41 27.06
N PRO A 84 -16.14 -17.53 26.36
CA PRO A 84 -14.87 -18.28 26.32
C PRO A 84 -13.96 -17.89 25.13
N TYR A 85 -14.23 -16.76 24.47
CA TYR A 85 -13.59 -16.36 23.23
C TYR A 85 -12.20 -15.75 23.44
N MET A 86 -12.06 -14.87 24.43
CA MET A 86 -10.81 -14.16 24.73
C MET A 86 -10.74 -13.84 26.23
N MET A 87 -9.71 -14.34 26.89
CA MET A 87 -9.56 -14.33 28.34
C MET A 87 -8.11 -14.02 28.73
N LEU A 88 -7.92 -13.46 29.92
CA LEU A 88 -6.59 -13.18 30.48
C LEU A 88 -6.19 -14.26 31.48
N LYS A 89 -4.97 -14.77 31.36
CA LYS A 89 -4.40 -15.68 32.36
C LYS A 89 -4.22 -14.92 33.68
N ASN A 90 -4.67 -15.52 34.79
CA ASN A 90 -4.66 -14.89 36.11
C ASN A 90 -3.31 -14.95 36.85
N GLU A 91 -2.22 -15.33 36.18
CA GLU A 91 -0.98 -15.67 36.86
C GLU A 91 0.06 -14.54 36.81
N ARG A 92 0.75 -14.32 37.94
CA ARG A 92 1.85 -13.35 38.11
C ARG A 92 3.16 -13.80 37.46
N GLY A 93 3.08 -14.42 36.28
CA GLY A 93 4.24 -14.77 35.47
C GLY A 93 4.66 -13.58 34.60
N GLN A 94 5.95 -13.48 34.26
CA GLN A 94 6.41 -12.57 33.21
C GLN A 94 6.01 -13.12 31.84
N TYR A 95 4.72 -13.07 31.53
CA TYR A 95 4.24 -13.34 30.19
C TYR A 95 4.65 -12.18 29.27
N ARG A 96 5.28 -12.49 28.14
CA ARG A 96 5.59 -11.52 27.10
C ARG A 96 4.44 -11.47 26.10
N ASN A 97 3.98 -10.27 25.77
CA ASN A 97 3.10 -10.00 24.62
C ASN A 97 1.79 -10.81 24.65
N ASN A 98 1.52 -11.59 23.59
CA ASN A 98 0.25 -12.29 23.35
C ASN A 98 0.00 -13.46 24.30
N ASP A 99 1.02 -13.94 25.03
CA ASP A 99 0.94 -15.14 25.86
C ASP A 99 0.05 -14.99 27.11
N ILE A 100 -0.29 -13.74 27.47
CA ILE A 100 -1.25 -13.42 28.53
C ILE A 100 -2.69 -13.78 28.14
N PHE A 101 -2.97 -13.93 26.84
CA PHE A 101 -4.32 -14.19 26.34
C PHE A 101 -4.53 -15.68 26.07
N PHE A 102 -5.75 -16.17 26.29
CA PHE A 102 -6.20 -17.52 25.93
C PHE A 102 -7.69 -17.52 25.56
N GLY A 103 -8.15 -18.58 24.89
CA GLY A 103 -9.52 -18.72 24.42
C GLY A 103 -9.58 -18.97 22.91
N PHE A 104 -10.79 -19.26 22.42
CA PHE A 104 -10.99 -19.68 21.03
C PHE A 104 -10.42 -18.69 19.99
N CYS A 105 -10.61 -17.39 20.19
CA CYS A 105 -10.14 -16.38 19.24
C CYS A 105 -8.62 -16.24 19.23
N LYS A 106 -7.95 -16.53 20.36
CA LYS A 106 -6.49 -16.57 20.41
C LYS A 106 -5.98 -17.75 19.60
N ASP A 107 -6.55 -18.94 19.79
CA ASP A 107 -6.12 -20.15 19.07
C ASP A 107 -6.34 -20.02 17.55
N LEU A 108 -7.45 -19.39 17.15
CA LEU A 108 -7.73 -19.07 15.76
C LEU A 108 -6.71 -18.05 15.19
N ALA A 109 -6.37 -17.02 15.96
CA ALA A 109 -5.38 -16.03 15.53
C ALA A 109 -3.99 -16.65 15.33
N ASP A 110 -3.57 -17.55 16.25
CA ASP A 110 -2.34 -18.32 16.09
C ASP A 110 -2.36 -19.18 14.84
N TYR A 111 -3.47 -19.89 14.59
CA TYR A 111 -3.62 -20.73 13.41
C TYR A 111 -3.45 -19.91 12.12
N ILE A 112 -4.17 -18.79 12.00
CA ILE A 112 -4.09 -17.90 10.84
C ILE A 112 -2.68 -17.30 10.70
N SER A 113 -2.08 -16.86 11.81
CA SER A 113 -0.72 -16.28 11.81
C SER A 113 0.32 -17.26 11.29
N ARG A 114 0.22 -18.54 11.63
CA ARG A 114 1.10 -19.60 11.13
C ARG A 114 0.88 -19.88 9.65
N GLU A 115 -0.37 -20.06 9.22
CA GLU A 115 -0.70 -20.35 7.81
C GLU A 115 -0.23 -19.23 6.87
N LEU A 116 -0.37 -17.98 7.32
CA LEU A 116 0.06 -16.81 6.54
C LEU A 116 1.52 -16.40 6.81
N ALA A 117 2.21 -17.03 7.77
CA ALA A 117 3.55 -16.63 8.22
C ALA A 117 3.66 -15.12 8.52
N ILE A 118 2.64 -14.55 9.17
CA ILE A 118 2.59 -13.14 9.59
C ILE A 118 2.83 -13.02 11.10
N LYS A 119 3.32 -11.86 11.54
CA LYS A 119 3.44 -11.53 12.97
C LYS A 119 2.23 -10.72 13.43
N TYR A 120 1.78 -10.95 14.65
CA TYR A 120 0.68 -10.18 15.22
C TYR A 120 0.85 -9.86 16.71
N GLU A 121 0.13 -8.83 17.16
CA GLU A 121 0.06 -8.40 18.56
C GLU A 121 -1.41 -8.23 18.95
N ILE A 122 -1.84 -8.79 20.08
CA ILE A 122 -3.20 -8.62 20.60
C ILE A 122 -3.27 -7.36 21.45
N ARG A 123 -4.30 -6.54 21.24
CA ARG A 123 -4.63 -5.41 22.12
C ARG A 123 -6.10 -5.41 22.50
N VAL A 124 -6.37 -5.15 23.77
CA VAL A 124 -7.74 -4.93 24.22
C VAL A 124 -8.17 -3.53 23.82
N VAL A 125 -9.39 -3.42 23.28
CA VAL A 125 -9.99 -2.14 22.91
C VAL A 125 -10.07 -1.22 24.14
N ARG A 126 -9.70 0.05 23.96
CA ARG A 126 -9.52 0.97 25.10
C ARG A 126 -10.80 1.28 25.87
N ASP A 127 -11.93 1.36 25.16
CA ASP A 127 -13.22 1.74 25.72
C ASP A 127 -14.09 0.52 26.10
N GLY A 128 -13.61 -0.70 25.84
CA GLY A 128 -14.35 -1.95 26.07
C GLY A 128 -15.57 -2.16 25.16
N LYS A 129 -15.79 -1.31 24.15
CA LYS A 129 -17.01 -1.32 23.34
C LYS A 129 -16.77 -1.96 21.98
N TYR A 130 -17.81 -2.59 21.45
CA TYR A 130 -17.81 -3.11 20.08
C TYR A 130 -17.75 -1.99 19.04
N GLY A 131 -18.60 -0.99 19.21
CA GLY A 131 -18.67 0.16 18.32
C GLY A 131 -20.09 0.69 18.27
N SER A 132 -20.20 1.99 18.40
CA SER A 132 -21.44 2.75 18.29
C SER A 132 -21.12 4.08 17.64
N GLU A 133 -22.10 4.62 16.94
CA GLU A 133 -21.98 5.94 16.36
C GLU A 133 -21.76 6.97 17.48
N SER A 134 -20.72 7.76 17.35
CA SER A 134 -20.29 8.72 18.35
C SER A 134 -19.87 10.02 17.65
N PRO A 135 -20.70 11.08 17.77
CA PRO A 135 -20.39 12.40 17.22
C PRO A 135 -19.09 12.99 17.78
N GLN A 136 -18.62 12.49 18.93
CA GLN A 136 -17.40 12.95 19.58
C GLN A 136 -16.12 12.41 18.91
N THR A 137 -16.23 11.43 17.99
CA THR A 137 -15.07 10.83 17.32
C THR A 137 -14.92 11.37 15.89
N LYS A 138 -13.69 11.70 15.48
CA LYS A 138 -13.42 12.18 14.10
C LYS A 138 -13.90 11.24 12.99
N ALA A 139 -13.98 9.94 13.28
CA ALA A 139 -14.40 8.90 12.34
C ALA A 139 -15.88 8.50 12.51
N GLY A 140 -16.62 9.16 13.40
CA GLY A 140 -18.03 8.86 13.69
C GLY A 140 -18.29 7.58 14.47
N TRP A 141 -17.29 6.72 14.73
CA TRP A 141 -17.43 5.47 15.47
C TRP A 141 -16.44 5.32 16.62
N ASN A 142 -16.92 4.78 17.74
CA ASN A 142 -16.09 4.33 18.87
C ASN A 142 -15.85 2.81 18.83
N GLY A 143 -15.27 2.24 19.89
CA GLY A 143 -15.07 0.80 20.02
C GLY A 143 -14.07 0.19 19.04
N LEU A 144 -14.22 -1.12 18.83
CA LEU A 144 -13.46 -1.90 17.84
C LEU A 144 -13.57 -1.28 16.45
N VAL A 145 -14.79 -0.92 16.04
CA VAL A 145 -15.03 -0.29 14.72
C VAL A 145 -14.23 1.00 14.59
N GLY A 146 -14.25 1.85 15.62
CA GLY A 146 -13.51 3.10 15.65
C GLY A 146 -11.99 2.91 15.58
N GLU A 147 -11.44 1.86 16.22
CA GLU A 147 -10.00 1.56 16.14
C GLU A 147 -9.57 1.13 14.73
N LEU A 148 -10.40 0.34 14.05
CA LEU A 148 -10.16 -0.07 12.66
C LEU A 148 -10.19 1.13 11.70
N LEU A 149 -11.19 2.01 11.82
CA LEU A 149 -11.30 3.21 10.99
C LEU A 149 -10.11 4.17 11.17
N ARG A 150 -9.60 4.28 12.41
CA ARG A 150 -8.42 5.08 12.73
C ARG A 150 -7.10 4.43 12.27
N LYS A 151 -7.13 3.25 11.66
CA LYS A 151 -5.96 2.47 11.22
C LYS A 151 -4.91 2.28 12.33
N VAL A 152 -5.35 2.12 13.58
CA VAL A 152 -4.45 1.85 14.72
C VAL A 152 -3.83 0.43 14.62
N SER A 153 -4.30 -0.36 13.65
CA SER A 153 -4.12 -1.80 13.49
C SER A 153 -2.80 -2.25 12.84
N VAL A 154 -1.91 -1.35 12.41
CA VAL A 154 -0.69 -1.73 11.68
C VAL A 154 0.54 -0.98 12.19
N ARG A 155 1.60 -1.70 12.58
CA ARG A 155 2.93 -1.14 12.84
C ARG A 155 3.94 -1.66 11.82
N TYR A 156 4.74 -0.76 11.28
CA TYR A 156 5.88 -1.07 10.43
C TYR A 156 7.08 -1.46 11.31
N ILE A 157 7.82 -2.49 10.88
CA ILE A 157 9.15 -2.77 11.45
C ILE A 157 10.08 -1.67 10.93
N LYS A 158 10.75 -0.95 11.85
CA LYS A 158 11.87 -0.05 11.49
C LYS A 158 13.11 -0.85 11.19
#